data_AF-A0A929VY93-F1
#
_entry.id   AF-A0A929VY93-F1
#
_cell.length_a   1.000
_cell.length_b   1.000
_cell.length_c   1.000
_cell.angle_alpha   90.00
_cell.angle_beta   90.00
_cell.angle_gamma   90.00
#
_symmetry.space_group_name_H-M   'P 1'
#
loop_
_entity.id
_entity.type
_entity.pdbx_description
1 polymer ?
#
loop_
_entity_poly.entity_id
_entity_poly.type
_entity_poly.pdbx_seq_one_letter_code
_entity_poly.pdbx_strand_id
1 'polypeptide(L)' 'MQNVDDYRQQILQCIEAAVTSKGEPRYTSEQALALSKELTDEELIDGMDFNTPEEIAQLLMESGL' A
#
# COMPACT_ATOMS: atom_id res chain seq x y z
N MET A 1 0.73 7.35 18.47
CA MET A 1 1.19 7.83 17.14
C MET A 1 1.66 6.59 16.41
N GLN A 2 0.96 6.19 15.36
CA GLN A 2 1.39 5.07 14.52
C GLN A 2 2.70 5.49 13.82
N ASN A 3 3.68 4.58 13.75
CA ASN A 3 4.93 4.87 13.06
C ASN A 3 4.66 4.83 11.54
N VAL A 4 5.22 5.78 10.79
CA VAL A 4 5.15 5.79 9.31
C VAL A 4 5.67 4.48 8.71
N ASP A 5 6.67 3.85 9.32
CA ASP A 5 7.18 2.54 8.93
C ASP A 5 6.10 1.46 9.09
N ASP A 6 5.40 1.43 10.23
CA ASP A 6 4.32 0.48 10.49
C ASP A 6 3.14 0.70 9.54
N TYR A 7 2.82 1.96 9.24
CA TYR A 7 1.78 2.34 8.29
C TYR A 7 2.13 1.85 6.87
N ARG A 8 3.38 2.07 6.43
CA ARG A 8 3.88 1.59 5.14
C ARG A 8 3.91 0.06 5.05
N GLN A 9 4.27 -0.64 6.14
CA GLN A 9 4.23 -2.10 6.18
C GLN A 9 2.80 -2.64 6.06
N GLN A 10 1.81 -1.98 6.66
CA GLN A 10 0.40 -2.36 6.51
C GLN A 10 -0.10 -2.13 5.08
N ILE A 11 0.28 -1.03 4.44
CA ILE A 11 0.00 -0.80 3.01
C ILE A 11 0.57 -1.94 2.18
N LEU A 12 1.84 -2.30 2.39
CA LEU A 12 2.50 -3.40 1.68
C LEU A 12 1.75 -4.73 1.84
N GLN A 13 1.36 -5.08 3.08
CA GLN A 13 0.60 -6.30 3.35
C GLN A 13 -0.75 -6.32 2.60
N CYS A 14 -1.43 -5.19 2.50
CA CYS A 14 -2.67 -5.07 1.75
C CYS A 14 -2.46 -5.32 0.25
N ILE A 15 -1.36 -4.80 -0.31
CA ILE A 15 -1.01 -4.99 -1.73
C ILE A 15 -0.61 -6.44 -2.00
N GLU A 16 0.17 -7.08 -1.11
CA GLU A 16 0.55 -8.49 -1.23
C GLU A 16 -0.65 -9.44 -1.09
N ALA A 17 -1.63 -9.08 -0.26
CA ALA A 17 -2.87 -9.84 -0.11
C ALA A 17 -3.84 -9.66 -1.30
N ALA A 18 -3.60 -8.70 -2.19
CA ALA A 18 -4.46 -8.47 -3.33
C ALA A 18 -4.40 -9.63 -4.32
N VAL A 19 -5.56 -10.17 -4.67
CA VAL A 19 -5.70 -11.26 -5.63
C VAL A 19 -6.53 -10.83 -6.84
N THR A 20 -6.28 -11.47 -7.98
CA THR A 20 -7.08 -11.31 -9.20
C THR A 20 -8.45 -12.01 -9.03
N SER A 21 -9.36 -11.81 -9.99
CA SER A 21 -10.65 -12.53 -10.01
C SER A 21 -10.52 -14.06 -10.03
N LYS A 22 -9.32 -14.59 -10.31
CA LYS A 22 -9.00 -16.03 -10.30
C LYS A 22 -8.42 -16.52 -8.98
N GLY A 23 -8.21 -15.63 -7.99
CA GLY A 23 -7.60 -15.95 -6.71
C GLY A 23 -6.07 -16.03 -6.74
N GLU A 24 -5.43 -15.68 -7.87
CA GLU A 24 -3.98 -15.61 -7.99
C GLU A 24 -3.47 -14.26 -7.45
N PRO A 25 -2.28 -14.19 -6.81
CA PRO A 25 -1.69 -12.93 -6.38
C PRO A 25 -1.66 -11.92 -7.53
N ARG A 26 -2.16 -10.71 -7.28
CA ARG A 26 -2.21 -9.63 -8.27
C ARG A 26 -0.84 -9.01 -8.53
N TYR A 27 0.02 -9.02 -7.51
CA TYR A 27 1.37 -8.46 -7.55
C TYR A 27 2.39 -9.48 -7.04
N THR A 28 3.62 -9.43 -7.57
CA THR A 28 4.77 -10.08 -6.92
C THR A 28 5.18 -9.27 -5.70
N SER A 29 5.93 -9.87 -4.75
CA SER A 29 6.47 -9.12 -3.61
C SER A 29 7.34 -7.93 -4.02
N GLU A 30 8.08 -8.03 -5.14
CA GLU A 30 8.85 -6.89 -5.68
C GLU A 30 7.95 -5.76 -6.17
N GLN A 31 6.85 -6.08 -6.87
CA GLN A 31 5.87 -5.10 -7.33
C GLN A 31 5.11 -4.45 -6.18
N ALA A 32 4.70 -5.26 -5.19
CA ALA A 32 4.03 -4.75 -3.99
C ALA A 32 4.94 -3.82 -3.19
N LEU A 33 6.21 -4.19 -3.05
CA LEU A 33 7.21 -3.34 -2.41
C LEU A 33 7.43 -2.03 -3.18
N ALA A 34 7.50 -2.07 -4.51
CA ALA A 34 7.64 -0.88 -5.33
C ALA A 34 6.43 0.06 -5.15
N LEU A 35 5.20 -0.46 -5.24
CA LEU A 35 3.98 0.31 -5.01
C LEU A 35 3.92 0.92 -3.61
N SER A 36 4.29 0.16 -2.57
CA SER A 36 4.34 0.65 -1.20
C SER A 36 5.34 1.81 -0.98
N LYS A 37 6.22 2.08 -1.94
CA LYS A 37 7.26 3.13 -1.91
C LYS A 37 6.96 4.32 -2.83
N GLU A 38 5.84 4.32 -3.55
CA GLU A 38 5.41 5.43 -4.40
C GLU A 38 5.15 6.72 -3.62
N LEU A 39 4.70 6.60 -2.37
CA LEU A 39 4.52 7.73 -1.46
C LEU A 39 5.73 7.88 -0.53
N THR A 40 6.19 9.12 -0.36
CA THR A 40 7.25 9.48 0.59
C THR A 40 6.76 9.39 2.03
N ASP A 41 7.68 9.36 3.00
CA ASP A 41 7.30 9.33 4.42
C ASP A 41 6.51 10.59 4.82
N GLU A 42 6.85 11.76 4.26
CA GLU A 42 6.14 13.02 4.51
C GLU A 42 4.68 12.95 4.04
N GLU A 43 4.43 12.42 2.85
CA GLU A 43 3.07 12.23 2.31
C GLU A 43 2.26 11.23 3.13
N LEU A 44 2.90 10.15 3.59
CA LEU A 44 2.23 9.19 4.47
C LEU A 44 1.90 9.80 5.83
N ILE A 45 2.80 10.60 6.41
CA ILE A 45 2.56 11.28 7.69
C ILE A 45 1.40 12.28 7.59
N ASP A 46 1.33 13.04 6.50
CA ASP A 46 0.23 14.00 6.28
C ASP A 46 -1.11 13.29 6.04
N GLY A 47 -1.08 12.12 5.38
CA GLY A 47 -2.27 11.34 5.03
C GLY A 47 -2.76 10.36 6.10
N MET A 48 -1.90 9.85 6.99
CA MET A 48 -2.22 8.71 7.87
C MET A 48 -3.25 9.03 8.96
N ASP A 49 -3.44 10.30 9.30
CA ASP A 49 -4.48 10.72 10.24
C ASP A 49 -5.89 10.71 9.61
N PHE A 50 -5.96 10.69 8.26
CA PHE A 50 -7.21 10.79 7.50
C PHE A 50 -7.54 9.54 6.68
N ASN A 51 -6.54 8.71 6.38
CA ASN A 51 -6.68 7.55 5.52
C ASN A 51 -6.20 6.29 6.24
N THR A 52 -6.83 5.17 5.93
CA THR A 52 -6.39 3.84 6.38
C THR A 52 -5.32 3.27 5.44
N PRO A 53 -4.45 2.35 5.93
CA PRO A 53 -3.51 1.64 5.07
C PRO A 53 -4.18 0.94 3.87
N GLU A 54 -5.38 0.38 4.08
CA GLU A 54 -6.17 -0.30 3.06
C GLU A 54 -6.66 0.65 1.96
N GLU A 55 -7.08 1.87 2.31
CA GLU A 55 -7.51 2.90 1.36
C GLU A 55 -6.33 3.38 0.51
N ILE A 56 -5.18 3.62 1.13
CA ILE A 56 -3.96 4.01 0.41
C ILE A 56 -3.47 2.87 -0.47
N ALA A 57 -3.49 1.62 0.01
CA ALA A 57 -3.13 0.46 -0.80
C ALA A 57 -4.03 0.34 -2.03
N GLN A 58 -5.35 0.52 -1.88
CA GLN A 58 -6.28 0.54 -3.02
C GLN A 58 -5.95 1.66 -3.99
N LEU A 59 -5.74 2.88 -3.50
CA LEU A 59 -5.37 4.03 -4.33
C LEU A 59 -4.08 3.75 -5.12
N LEU A 60 -3.06 3.19 -4.50
CA LEU A 60 -1.80 2.82 -5.15
C LEU A 60 -1.98 1.72 -6.22
N MET A 61 -2.82 0.72 -5.93
CA MET A 61 -3.13 -0.35 -6.88
C MET A 61 -3.97 0.13 -8.07
N GLU A 62 -4.75 1.20 -7.90
CA GLU A 62 -5.54 1.86 -8.95
C GLU A 62 -4.73 2.91 -9.73
N SER A 63 -3.78 3.59 -9.07
CA SER A 63 -2.90 4.57 -9.70
C SER A 63 -1.75 3.93 -10.48
N GLY A 64 -1.41 2.67 -10.16
CA GLY A 64 -0.43 1.85 -10.87
C GLY A 64 -0.88 1.54 -12.30
N LEU A 65 -0.67 2.51 -13.20
CA LEU A 65 -0.69 2.40 -14.66
C LEU A 65 0.38 1.41 -15.16
#